data_AF-A0A927NT25-F1
#
_entry.id   AF-A0A927NT25-F1
#
_cell.length_a   1.000
_cell.length_b   1.000
_cell.length_c   1.000
_cell.angle_alpha   90.00
_cell.angle_beta   90.00
_cell.angle_gamma   90.00
#
_symmetry.space_group_name_H-M   'P 1'
#
loop_
_entity.id
_entity.type
_entity.pdbx_description
1 polymer ?
#
loop_
_entity_poly.entity_id
_entity_poly.type
_entity_poly.pdbx_seq_one_letter_code
_entity_poly.pdbx_strand_id
1 'polypeptide(L)'
;MNRRKGKIAELIERQEECVKGLLDDMLYYLNLLDLDTGTNHCKVFTAVYLDGDKTYEQVSEECHLDVRTITRYVRKYDLLAEKLMKKNNTKVENN
;
A
#
# COMPACT_ATOMS: atom_id res chain seq x y z
N MET A 1 -20.45 -1.61 0.84
CA MET A 1 -19.27 -2.45 0.61
C MET A 1 -18.19 -1.61 -0.07
N ASN A 2 -17.23 -1.07 0.68
CA ASN A 2 -16.07 -0.40 0.07
C ASN A 2 -15.04 -1.48 -0.28
N ARG A 3 -15.00 -1.86 -1.57
CA ARG A 3 -13.90 -2.64 -2.14
C ARG A 3 -12.60 -1.81 -2.11
N ARG A 4 -11.44 -2.49 -2.24
CA ARG A 4 -10.13 -1.85 -2.44
C ARG A 4 -10.28 -0.74 -3.49
N LYS A 5 -9.79 0.47 -3.18
CA LYS A 5 -9.86 1.64 -4.08
C LYS A 5 -8.51 2.33 -4.04
N GLY A 6 -8.05 2.80 -5.20
CA GLY A 6 -6.79 3.52 -5.32
C GLY A 6 -5.86 2.91 -6.37
N LYS A 7 -4.76 3.61 -6.62
CA LYS A 7 -3.82 3.31 -7.71
C LYS A 7 -3.21 1.91 -7.57
N ILE A 8 -2.87 1.52 -6.35
CA ILE A 8 -2.26 0.21 -6.07
C ILE A 8 -3.25 -0.92 -6.38
N ALA A 9 -4.54 -0.73 -6.05
CA ALA A 9 -5.57 -1.72 -6.34
C ALA A 9 -5.77 -1.90 -7.86
N GLU A 10 -5.81 -0.81 -8.62
CA GLU A 10 -5.88 -0.84 -10.09
C GLU A 10 -4.70 -1.62 -10.70
N LEU A 11 -3.49 -1.38 -10.17
CA LEU A 11 -2.27 -2.03 -10.65
C LEU A 11 -2.29 -3.55 -10.36
N ILE A 12 -2.71 -3.96 -9.16
CA ILE A 12 -2.84 -5.37 -8.78
C ILE A 12 -3.87 -6.07 -9.68
N GLU A 13 -5.04 -5.45 -9.91
CA GLU A 13 -6.10 -6.02 -10.75
C GLU A 13 -5.66 -6.23 -12.20
N ARG A 14 -4.79 -5.35 -12.72
CA ARG A 14 -4.25 -5.42 -14.09
C ARG A 14 -3.09 -6.40 -14.24
N GLN A 15 -2.66 -7.07 -13.16
CA GLN A 15 -1.56 -8.03 -13.13
C GLN A 15 -0.28 -7.49 -13.81
N GLU A 16 0.00 -6.19 -13.67
CA GLU A 16 1.18 -5.60 -14.27
C GLU A 16 2.45 -6.18 -13.63
N GLU A 17 3.40 -6.64 -14.45
CA GLU A 17 4.59 -7.38 -13.98
C GLU A 17 5.49 -6.53 -13.04
N CYS A 18 5.43 -5.20 -13.17
CA CYS A 18 6.14 -4.25 -12.32
C CYS A 18 5.54 -4.11 -10.90
N VAL A 19 4.34 -4.65 -10.65
CA VAL A 19 3.61 -4.45 -9.40
C VAL A 19 4.26 -5.20 -8.26
N LYS A 20 4.80 -6.39 -8.51
CA LYS A 20 5.47 -7.18 -7.46
C LYS A 20 6.63 -6.41 -6.84
N GLY A 21 7.54 -5.88 -7.67
CA GLY A 21 8.67 -5.09 -7.18
C GLY A 21 8.25 -3.82 -6.45
N LEU A 22 7.20 -3.15 -6.93
CA LEU A 22 6.62 -2.00 -6.24
C LEU A 22 6.08 -2.37 -4.85
N LEU A 23 5.32 -3.47 -4.74
CA LEU A 23 4.75 -3.93 -3.48
C LEU A 23 5.85 -4.35 -2.49
N ASP A 24 6.91 -5.01 -2.96
CA ASP A 24 8.06 -5.40 -2.14
C ASP A 24 8.78 -4.17 -1.58
N ASP A 25 9.06 -3.16 -2.42
CA ASP A 25 9.67 -1.88 -2.00
C ASP A 25 8.81 -1.15 -0.97
N MET A 26 7.49 -1.14 -1.18
CA MET A 26 6.53 -0.52 -0.26
C MET A 26 6.48 -1.25 1.08
N LEU A 27 6.37 -2.58 1.08
CA LEU A 27 6.40 -3.39 2.29
C LEU A 27 7.66 -3.14 3.10
N TYR A 28 8.82 -3.14 2.43
CA TYR A 28 10.09 -2.89 3.08
C TYR A 28 10.12 -1.51 3.76
N TYR A 29 9.71 -0.46 3.04
CA TYR A 29 9.65 0.89 3.59
C TYR A 29 8.68 1.01 4.77
N LEU A 30 7.47 0.45 4.65
CA LEU A 30 6.46 0.55 5.70
C LEU A 30 6.86 -0.24 6.95
N ASN A 31 7.54 -1.36 6.80
CA ASN A 31 8.08 -2.11 7.92
C ASN A 31 9.15 -1.30 8.69
N LEU A 32 10.05 -0.61 7.98
CA LEU A 32 11.01 0.30 8.62
C LEU A 32 10.32 1.47 9.34
N LEU A 33 9.29 2.04 8.73
CA LEU A 33 8.51 3.12 9.34
C LEU A 33 7.82 2.67 10.63
N ASP A 34 7.25 1.46 10.63
CA ASP A 34 6.61 0.88 11.81
C ASP A 34 7.62 0.68 12.95
N LEU A 35 8.82 0.20 12.65
CA LEU A 35 9.91 0.05 13.62
C LEU A 35 10.37 1.38 14.20
N ASP A 36 10.48 2.43 13.38
CA ASP A 36 10.94 3.75 13.80
C ASP A 36 9.89 4.51 14.64
N THR A 37 8.62 4.39 14.27
CA THR A 37 7.54 5.24 14.81
C THR A 37 6.57 4.51 15.74
N GLY A 38 6.69 3.19 15.89
CA GLY A 38 5.75 2.38 16.64
C GLY A 38 4.35 2.32 16.01
N THR A 39 4.25 2.55 14.70
CA THR A 39 2.99 2.46 13.94
C THR A 39 2.77 1.05 13.39
N ASN A 40 1.66 0.83 12.69
CA ASN A 40 1.25 -0.47 12.14
C ASN A 40 0.89 -0.38 10.64
N HIS A 41 1.53 0.53 9.92
CA HIS A 41 1.32 0.75 8.50
C HIS A 41 1.53 -0.52 7.67
N CYS A 42 2.55 -1.31 7.96
CA CYS A 42 2.87 -2.56 7.26
C CYS A 42 1.71 -3.58 7.41
N LYS A 43 1.17 -3.71 8.63
CA LYS A 43 0.01 -4.58 8.90
C LYS A 43 -1.22 -4.11 8.12
N VAL A 44 -1.54 -2.82 8.15
CA VAL A 44 -2.67 -2.24 7.41
C VAL A 44 -2.49 -2.44 5.91
N PHE A 45 -1.29 -2.19 5.38
CA PHE A 45 -1.00 -2.35 3.96
C PHE A 45 -1.19 -3.79 3.50
N THR A 46 -0.66 -4.74 4.26
CA THR A 46 -0.81 -6.18 4.01
C THR A 46 -2.28 -6.59 4.00
N ALA A 47 -3.04 -6.18 5.02
CA ALA A 47 -4.45 -6.50 5.12
C ALA A 47 -5.29 -5.92 3.97
N VAL A 48 -4.97 -4.71 3.51
CA VAL A 48 -5.71 -4.03 2.43
C VAL A 48 -5.37 -4.60 1.06
N TYR A 49 -4.09 -4.85 0.77
CA TYR A 49 -3.64 -5.14 -0.60
C TYR A 49 -3.21 -6.58 -0.85
N LEU A 50 -2.68 -7.28 0.16
CA LEU A 50 -2.02 -8.59 0.00
C LEU A 50 -2.87 -9.75 0.48
N ASP A 51 -3.51 -9.62 1.65
CA ASP A 51 -4.37 -10.67 2.21
C ASP A 51 -5.67 -10.85 1.41
N GLY A 52 -6.04 -9.82 0.65
CA GLY A 52 -7.21 -9.80 -0.19
C GLY A 52 -8.55 -9.74 0.56
N ASP A 53 -9.55 -9.19 -0.13
CA ASP A 53 -10.99 -9.24 0.15
C ASP A 53 -11.50 -8.72 1.51
N LYS A 54 -10.64 -8.11 2.32
CA LYS A 54 -11.04 -7.39 3.53
C LYS A 54 -11.63 -6.02 3.19
N THR A 55 -12.77 -5.68 3.80
CA THR A 55 -13.29 -4.31 3.79
C THR A 55 -12.53 -3.43 4.79
N TYR A 56 -12.63 -2.10 4.67
CA TYR A 56 -11.95 -1.21 5.62
C TYR A 56 -12.47 -1.36 7.05
N GLU A 57 -13.72 -1.78 7.23
CA GLU A 57 -14.29 -2.11 8.53
C GLU A 57 -13.60 -3.34 9.15
N GLN A 58 -13.39 -4.40 8.36
CA GLN A 58 -12.66 -5.60 8.80
C GLN A 58 -11.20 -5.29 9.15
N VAL A 59 -10.53 -4.48 8.31
CA VAL A 59 -9.15 -4.03 8.59
C VAL A 59 -9.09 -3.15 9.84
N SER A 60 -10.09 -2.28 10.02
CA SER A 60 -10.24 -1.42 11.20
C SER A 60 -10.30 -2.25 12.49
N GLU A 61 -11.12 -3.30 12.51
CA GLU A 61 -11.23 -4.23 13.64
C GLU A 61 -9.91 -4.96 13.92
N GLU A 62 -9.27 -5.52 12.88
CA GLU A 62 -8.02 -6.29 13.01
C GLU A 62 -6.82 -5.44 13.45
N CYS A 63 -6.79 -4.17 13.03
CA CYS A 63 -5.71 -3.25 13.32
C CYS A 63 -6.00 -2.35 14.52
N HIS A 64 -7.19 -2.43 15.11
CA HIS A 64 -7.67 -1.54 16.17
C HIS A 64 -7.53 -0.05 15.80
N LEU A 65 -7.90 0.28 14.56
CA LEU A 65 -7.81 1.63 14.01
C LEU A 65 -9.15 2.09 13.48
N ASP A 66 -9.45 3.36 13.66
CA ASP A 66 -10.62 3.98 13.04
C ASP A 66 -10.60 3.85 11.50
N VAL A 67 -11.75 3.58 10.88
CA VAL A 67 -11.89 3.45 9.40
C VAL A 67 -11.39 4.71 8.68
N ARG A 68 -11.54 5.89 9.30
CA ARG A 68 -11.00 7.15 8.79
C ARG A 68 -9.47 7.13 8.73
N THR A 69 -8.80 6.50 9.69
CA THR A 69 -7.35 6.32 9.71
C THR A 69 -6.90 5.38 8.60
N ILE A 70 -7.61 4.26 8.41
CA ILE A 70 -7.36 3.32 7.30
C ILE A 70 -7.45 4.06 5.95
N THR A 71 -8.51 4.85 5.76
CA THR A 71 -8.70 5.65 4.54
C THR A 71 -7.54 6.64 4.32
N ARG A 72 -7.07 7.29 5.39
CA ARG A 72 -5.91 8.19 5.33
C ARG A 72 -4.63 7.44 4.97
N TYR A 73 -4.44 6.23 5.50
CA TYR A 73 -3.27 5.39 5.21
C TYR A 73 -3.27 4.95 3.75
N VAL A 74 -4.40 4.46 3.23
CA VAL A 74 -4.56 4.11 1.81
C VAL A 74 -4.14 5.26 0.90
N ARG A 75 -4.60 6.49 1.17
CA ARG A 75 -4.18 7.68 0.39
C ARG A 75 -2.67 7.93 0.45
N LYS A 76 -2.04 7.72 1.62
CA LYS A 76 -0.58 7.84 1.76
C LYS A 76 0.15 6.77 0.95
N TYR A 77 -0.39 5.56 0.91
CA TYR A 77 0.18 4.45 0.15
C TYR A 77 0.12 4.72 -1.35
N ASP A 78 -1.01 5.18 -1.87
CA ASP A 78 -1.12 5.58 -3.28
C ASP A 78 -0.10 6.66 -3.65
N LEU A 79 0.06 7.69 -2.82
CA LEU A 79 1.07 8.73 -3.02
C LEU A 79 2.51 8.21 -2.96
N LEU A 80 2.78 7.22 -2.10
CA LEU A 80 4.09 6.57 -2.03
C LEU A 80 4.36 5.74 -3.29
N ALA A 81 3.37 4.97 -3.75
CA ALA A 81 3.45 4.18 -4.96
C ALA A 81 3.77 5.06 -6.18
N GLU A 82 3.07 6.18 -6.35
CA GLU A 82 3.34 7.13 -7.44
C GLU A 82 4.78 7.66 -7.43
N LYS A 83 5.34 7.94 -6.25
CA LYS A 83 6.72 8.41 -6.11
C LYS A 83 7.73 7.34 -6.51
N LEU A 84 7.50 6.10 -6.08
CA LEU A 84 8.37 4.97 -6.40
C LEU A 84 8.32 4.64 -7.89
N MET A 85 7.15 4.66 -8.51
CA MET A 85 6.99 4.44 -9.95
C MET A 85 7.69 5.53 -10.78
N LYS A 86 7.56 6.81 -10.42
CA LYS A 86 8.28 7.91 -11.09
C LYS A 86 9.80 7.75 -11.03
N LYS A 87 10.32 7.28 -9.90
CA LYS A 87 11.75 7.00 -9.71
C LYS A 87 12.24 5.83 -10.57
N ASN A 88 11.40 4.82 -10.78
CA ASN A 88 11.77 3.67 -11.61
C ASN A 88 11.76 4.01 -13.11
N ASN A 89 10.83 4.85 -13.57
CA ASN A 89 10.82 5.32 -14.97
C ASN A 89 12.03 6.19 -15.32
N THR A 90 12.54 7.00 -14.38
CA THR A 90 13.73 7.84 -14.59
C THR A 90 15.06 7.06 -14.63
N LYS A 91 15.07 5.81 -14.15
CA LYS A 91 16.25 4.92 -14.30
C LYS A 91 16.33 4.27 -15.69
N VAL A 92 15.23 4.19 -16.43
CA VAL A 92 15.18 3.61 -17.76
C VAL A 92 15.66 4.61 -18.83
N GLU A 93 15.47 5.91 -18.60
CA GLU A 93 15.86 6.97 -19.55
C GLU A 93 17.35 7.38 -19.48
N ASN A 94 18.10 6.91 -18.48
CA ASN A 94 19.50 7.28 -18.25
C ASN A 94 20.50 6.12 -18.45
N ASN A 95 20.09 5.01 -19.07
CA ASN A 95 20.96 3.88 -19.42
C ASN A 95 21.05 3.71 -20.94
#